data_AF-A0A9K3CS51-F1
#
_entry.id   AF-A0A9K3CS51-F1
#
_cell.length_a   1.000
_cell.length_b   1.000
_cell.length_c   1.000
_cell.angle_alpha   90.00
_cell.angle_beta   90.00
_cell.angle_gamma   90.00
#
_symmetry.space_group_name_H-M   'P 1'
#
loop_
_entity.id
_entity.type
_entity.pdbx_description
1 polymer ?
#
loop_
_entity_poly.entity_id
_entity_poly.type
_entity_poly.pdbx_seq_one_letter_code
_entity_poly.pdbx_strand_id
1 'polypeptide(L)'
;EEHVHRAGRTARKGMSGVDVMLVSESDRTNAKRILKEVKGDVTMRTIPDTVIEDIKGKVSSVRAVVMARLRHEKIDAEMERTEAAISRAQTIADHKEEIFSRPKRTWFQSESEKNSLKDLSRAIVSGRLTEDTADKKRSEMQEPGAKRKGLKKGSKRMTEGEKAVAWAKRESRRGKRELDHMASIGEALPSAQYATLSKETKKAKKPKKEKTEKQLLRDAVRDRLKKNSQKARKGTGTFKSSARYKRRS
;
A
#
# COMPACT_ATOMS: atom_id res chain seq x y z
N GLU A 1 -17.07 10.37 -22.41
CA GLU A 1 -16.96 9.00 -22.98
C GLU A 1 -17.66 7.93 -22.15
N GLU A 2 -17.49 7.86 -20.83
CA GLU A 2 -18.08 6.77 -20.02
C GLU A 2 -19.60 6.60 -20.19
N HIS A 3 -20.36 7.70 -20.27
CA HIS A 3 -21.81 7.64 -20.45
C HIS A 3 -22.22 7.09 -21.83
N VAL A 4 -21.49 7.43 -22.90
CA VAL A 4 -21.77 6.94 -24.26
C VAL A 4 -21.60 5.42 -24.35
N HIS A 5 -20.59 4.86 -23.68
CA HIS A 5 -20.40 3.41 -23.62
C HIS A 5 -21.50 2.70 -22.81
N ARG A 6 -22.06 3.37 -21.79
CA ARG A 6 -23.20 2.84 -21.03
C ARG A 6 -24.48 2.89 -21.87
N ALA A 7 -24.75 4.00 -22.55
CA ALA A 7 -25.87 4.16 -23.47
C ALA A 7 -25.80 3.17 -24.65
N GLY A 8 -24.59 2.86 -25.14
CA GLY A 8 -24.39 1.85 -26.19
C GLY A 8 -24.85 0.43 -25.82
N ARG A 9 -25.16 0.14 -24.55
CA ARG A 9 -25.72 -1.15 -24.12
C ARG A 9 -27.24 -1.23 -24.33
N THR A 10 -27.93 -0.09 -24.42
CA THR A 10 -29.41 -0.03 -24.49
C THR A 10 -29.90 -0.12 -25.93
N ALA A 11 -29.20 0.50 -26.90
CA ALA A 11 -29.54 0.40 -28.32
C ALA A 11 -28.91 -0.84 -28.96
N ARG A 12 -29.75 -1.77 -29.44
CA ARG A 12 -29.33 -2.98 -30.19
C ARG A 12 -29.72 -2.84 -31.65
N LYS A 13 -28.98 -3.49 -32.57
CA LYS A 13 -29.24 -3.40 -34.02
C LYS A 13 -30.73 -3.68 -34.32
N GLY A 14 -31.40 -2.71 -34.92
CA GLY A 14 -32.82 -2.80 -35.31
C GLY A 14 -33.84 -2.38 -34.24
N MET A 15 -33.41 -1.99 -33.03
CA MET A 15 -34.30 -1.48 -31.97
C MET A 15 -33.78 -0.15 -31.40
N SER A 16 -34.69 0.79 -31.14
CA SER A 16 -34.36 2.02 -30.42
C SER A 16 -34.17 1.73 -28.93
N GLY A 17 -33.07 2.21 -28.36
CA GLY A 17 -32.82 2.19 -26.92
C GLY A 17 -33.13 3.56 -26.32
N VAL A 18 -33.76 3.60 -25.14
CA VAL A 18 -33.94 4.82 -24.37
C VAL A 18 -32.93 4.82 -23.23
N ASP A 19 -32.19 5.91 -23.10
CA ASP A 19 -31.29 6.14 -21.97
C ASP A 19 -31.79 7.33 -21.15
N VAL A 20 -31.74 7.21 -19.82
CA VAL A 20 -32.25 8.21 -18.88
C VAL A 20 -31.14 8.59 -17.93
N MET A 21 -30.74 9.87 -17.99
CA MET A 21 -29.75 10.45 -17.07
C MET A 21 -30.45 11.37 -16.07
N LEU A 22 -30.19 11.15 -14.78
CA LEU A 22 -30.47 12.13 -13.73
C LEU A 22 -29.27 13.07 -13.59
N VAL A 23 -29.50 14.37 -13.74
CA VAL A 23 -28.44 15.38 -13.71
C VAL A 23 -28.57 16.20 -12.44
N SER A 24 -27.53 16.16 -11.62
CA SER A 24 -27.38 17.06 -10.47
C SER A 24 -26.88 18.44 -10.92
N GLU A 25 -26.92 19.45 -10.06
CA GLU A 25 -26.44 20.80 -10.40
C GLU A 25 -24.95 20.83 -10.77
N SER A 26 -24.12 20.02 -10.11
CA SER A 26 -22.69 19.93 -10.39
C SER A 26 -22.38 19.36 -11.77
N ASP A 27 -23.25 18.49 -12.28
CA ASP A 27 -23.02 17.78 -13.54
C ASP A 27 -23.61 18.49 -14.77
N ARG A 28 -24.22 19.68 -14.58
CA ARG A 28 -24.87 20.44 -15.66
C ARG A 28 -23.91 20.78 -16.80
N THR A 29 -22.64 21.05 -16.52
CA THR A 29 -21.62 21.35 -17.56
C THR A 29 -21.34 20.12 -18.42
N ASN A 30 -21.23 18.95 -17.80
CA ASN A 30 -21.04 17.67 -18.48
C ASN A 30 -22.26 17.29 -19.31
N ALA A 31 -23.47 17.44 -18.76
CA ALA A 31 -24.71 17.20 -19.47
C ALA A 31 -24.85 18.10 -20.71
N LYS A 32 -24.51 19.40 -20.60
CA LYS A 32 -24.49 20.33 -21.74
C LYS A 32 -23.50 19.91 -22.83
N ARG A 33 -22.33 19.37 -22.47
CA ARG A 33 -21.36 18.85 -23.44
C ARG A 33 -21.94 17.65 -24.19
N ILE A 34 -22.51 16.69 -23.47
CA ILE A 34 -23.14 15.51 -24.07
C ILE A 34 -24.28 15.91 -25.00
N LEU A 35 -25.12 16.86 -24.59
CA LEU A 35 -26.23 17.35 -25.40
C LEU A 35 -25.77 18.00 -26.72
N LYS A 36 -24.60 18.65 -26.75
CA LYS A 36 -24.02 19.20 -27.99
C LYS A 36 -23.52 18.11 -28.96
N GLU A 37 -23.11 16.96 -28.43
CA GLU A 37 -22.58 15.84 -29.23
C GLU A 37 -23.71 14.94 -29.79
N VAL A 38 -24.84 14.86 -29.08
CA VAL A 38 -26.00 14.06 -29.48
C VAL A 38 -26.76 14.73 -30.64
N LYS A 39 -26.99 13.98 -31.72
CA LYS A 39 -27.72 14.44 -32.92
C LYS A 39 -29.17 13.93 -33.00
N GLY A 40 -29.74 13.51 -31.88
CA GLY A 40 -31.10 12.96 -31.77
C GLY A 40 -32.04 13.87 -30.97
N ASP A 41 -33.32 13.50 -30.93
CA ASP A 41 -34.30 14.19 -30.09
C ASP A 41 -34.02 13.91 -28.60
N VAL A 42 -33.85 14.97 -27.82
CA VAL A 42 -33.53 14.88 -26.39
C VAL A 42 -34.61 15.61 -25.60
N THR A 43 -35.36 14.84 -24.81
CA THR A 43 -36.37 15.40 -23.92
C THR A 43 -35.75 15.75 -22.58
N MET A 44 -35.79 17.04 -22.24
CA MET A 44 -35.38 17.53 -20.92
C MET A 44 -36.59 17.71 -20.03
N ARG A 45 -36.58 17.10 -18.84
CA ARG A 45 -37.63 17.26 -17.84
C ARG A 45 -37.04 17.77 -16.53
N THR A 46 -37.66 18.80 -15.96
CA THR A 46 -37.34 19.27 -14.61
C THR A 46 -38.22 18.52 -13.62
N ILE A 47 -37.62 17.97 -12.57
CA ILE A 47 -38.34 17.26 -11.51
C ILE A 47 -38.86 18.33 -10.52
N PRO A 48 -40.18 18.37 -10.21
CA PRO A 48 -40.71 19.27 -9.19
C PRO A 48 -40.18 18.94 -7.79
N ASP A 49 -40.02 19.96 -6.96
CA ASP A 49 -39.48 19.81 -5.60
C ASP A 49 -40.33 18.91 -4.71
N THR A 50 -41.66 18.91 -4.89
CA THR A 50 -42.59 18.04 -4.16
C THR A 50 -42.26 16.56 -4.32
N VAL A 51 -41.93 16.12 -5.53
CA VAL A 51 -41.55 14.73 -5.81
C VAL A 51 -40.21 14.39 -5.16
N ILE A 52 -39.29 15.36 -5.10
CA ILE A 52 -37.98 15.18 -4.47
C ILE A 52 -38.16 14.98 -2.95
N GLU A 53 -39.05 15.75 -2.32
CA GLU A 53 -39.36 15.62 -0.89
C GLU A 53 -40.00 14.27 -0.56
N ASP A 54 -40.95 13.80 -1.35
CA ASP A 54 -41.57 12.48 -1.19
C ASP A 54 -40.53 11.35 -1.26
N ILE A 55 -39.62 11.42 -2.25
CA ILE A 55 -38.56 10.42 -2.40
C ILE A 55 -37.56 10.52 -1.25
N LYS A 56 -37.19 11.72 -0.80
CA LYS A 56 -36.34 11.91 0.38
C LYS A 56 -36.97 11.30 1.63
N GLY A 57 -38.28 11.42 1.81
CA GLY A 57 -39.04 10.76 2.87
C GLY A 57 -38.90 9.23 2.81
N LYS A 58 -39.14 8.65 1.63
CA LYS A 58 -39.00 7.19 1.39
C LYS A 58 -37.58 6.68 1.62
N VAL A 59 -36.57 7.43 1.18
CA VAL A 59 -35.16 7.05 1.41
C VAL A 59 -34.84 7.10 2.91
N SER A 60 -35.34 8.11 3.62
CA SER A 60 -35.12 8.25 5.07
C SER A 60 -35.78 7.12 5.86
N SER A 61 -36.98 6.68 5.48
CA SER A 61 -37.67 5.56 6.14
C SER A 61 -36.93 4.23 5.96
N VAL A 62 -36.38 3.98 4.76
CA VAL A 62 -35.66 2.74 4.46
C VAL A 62 -34.24 2.72 5.04
N ARG A 63 -33.63 3.89 5.24
CA ARG A 63 -32.24 4.01 5.73
C ARG A 63 -32.00 3.26 7.03
N ALA A 64 -32.93 3.34 7.98
CA ALA A 64 -32.79 2.65 9.27
C ALA A 64 -32.75 1.13 9.10
N VAL A 65 -33.61 0.58 8.23
CA VAL A 65 -33.69 -0.86 7.93
C VAL A 65 -32.41 -1.34 7.25
N VAL A 66 -31.91 -0.59 6.26
CA VAL A 66 -30.67 -0.95 5.56
C VAL A 66 -29.47 -0.91 6.51
N MET A 67 -29.38 0.09 7.37
CA MET A 67 -28.30 0.18 8.36
C MET A 67 -28.37 -0.93 9.43
N ALA A 68 -29.56 -1.38 9.79
CA ALA A 68 -29.72 -2.57 10.63
C ALA A 68 -29.23 -3.82 9.90
N ARG A 69 -29.63 -4.00 8.64
CA ARG A 69 -29.23 -5.16 7.82
C ARG A 69 -27.72 -5.23 7.62
N LEU A 70 -27.07 -4.12 7.27
CA LEU A 70 -25.61 -4.07 7.10
C LEU A 70 -24.85 -4.41 8.38
N ARG A 71 -25.39 -4.02 9.55
CA ARG A 71 -24.80 -4.39 10.84
C ARG A 71 -24.95 -5.88 11.10
N HIS A 72 -26.13 -6.45 10.83
CA HIS A 72 -26.35 -7.89 10.98
C HIS A 72 -25.45 -8.69 10.03
N GLU A 73 -25.37 -8.31 8.76
CA GLU A 73 -24.50 -8.97 7.78
C GLU A 73 -23.02 -8.92 8.17
N LYS A 74 -22.58 -7.82 8.80
CA LYS A 74 -21.21 -7.73 9.32
C LYS A 74 -20.96 -8.70 10.48
N ILE A 75 -21.94 -8.85 11.38
CA ILE A 75 -21.86 -9.79 12.50
C ILE A 75 -21.89 -11.22 11.97
N ASP A 76 -22.84 -11.55 11.10
CA ASP A 76 -22.99 -12.88 10.50
C ASP A 76 -21.72 -13.28 9.73
N ALA A 77 -21.14 -12.36 8.96
CA ALA A 77 -19.90 -12.62 8.24
C ALA A 77 -18.70 -12.85 9.18
N GLU A 78 -18.68 -12.23 10.37
CA GLU A 78 -17.64 -12.50 11.35
C GLU A 78 -17.87 -13.84 12.05
N MET A 79 -19.12 -14.16 12.39
CA MET A 79 -19.52 -15.46 12.94
C MET A 79 -19.10 -16.60 12.00
N GLU A 80 -19.43 -16.51 10.71
CA GLU A 80 -19.03 -17.51 9.70
C GLU A 80 -17.50 -17.69 9.65
N ARG A 81 -16.72 -16.60 9.74
CA ARG A 81 -15.25 -16.70 9.77
C ARG A 81 -14.76 -17.39 11.02
N THR A 82 -15.35 -17.11 12.18
CA THR A 82 -14.99 -17.76 13.44
C THR A 82 -15.34 -19.24 13.44
N GLU A 83 -16.54 -19.60 12.95
CA GLU A 83 -16.99 -20.98 12.80
C GLU A 83 -16.07 -21.74 11.83
N ALA A 84 -15.74 -21.16 10.68
CA ALA A 84 -14.80 -21.74 9.74
C ALA A 84 -13.38 -21.85 10.32
N ALA A 85 -12.97 -20.97 11.24
CA ALA A 85 -11.69 -21.10 11.95
C ALA A 85 -11.71 -22.22 12.98
N ILE A 86 -12.80 -22.35 13.75
CA ILE A 86 -13.01 -23.42 14.73
C ILE A 86 -13.05 -24.78 14.02
N SER A 87 -13.86 -24.91 12.97
CA SER A 87 -13.96 -26.14 12.18
C SER A 87 -12.60 -26.55 11.61
N ARG A 88 -11.84 -25.60 11.05
CA ARG A 88 -10.46 -25.87 10.58
C ARG A 88 -9.54 -26.30 11.71
N ALA A 89 -9.65 -25.68 12.88
CA ALA A 89 -8.83 -26.03 14.04
C ALA A 89 -9.13 -27.45 14.53
N GLN A 90 -10.40 -27.84 14.56
CA GLN A 90 -10.84 -29.20 14.88
C GLN A 90 -10.30 -30.21 13.87
N THR A 91 -10.48 -29.97 12.56
CA THR A 91 -9.94 -30.85 11.52
C THR A 91 -8.41 -31.02 11.61
N ILE A 92 -7.68 -29.96 11.93
CA ILE A 92 -6.22 -30.02 12.11
C ILE A 92 -5.83 -30.78 13.38
N ALA A 93 -6.61 -30.63 14.46
CA ALA A 93 -6.37 -31.34 15.71
C ALA A 93 -6.58 -32.85 15.54
N ASP A 94 -7.68 -33.25 14.91
CA ASP A 94 -8.08 -34.66 14.74
C ASP A 94 -7.18 -35.39 13.71
N HIS A 95 -6.81 -34.72 12.61
CA HIS A 95 -6.09 -35.34 11.49
C HIS A 95 -4.64 -34.84 11.34
N LYS A 96 -3.98 -34.49 12.44
CA LYS A 96 -2.67 -33.82 12.43
C LYS A 96 -1.63 -34.56 11.59
N GLU A 97 -1.38 -35.83 11.89
CA GLU A 97 -0.30 -36.61 11.27
C GLU A 97 -0.55 -36.89 9.77
N GLU A 98 -1.80 -37.16 9.41
CA GLU A 98 -2.24 -37.33 8.02
C GLU A 98 -2.10 -36.02 7.22
N ILE A 99 -2.49 -34.89 7.81
CA ILE A 99 -2.42 -33.57 7.16
C ILE A 99 -0.98 -33.11 6.92
N PHE A 100 -0.06 -33.42 7.84
CA PHE A 100 1.35 -33.02 7.71
C PHE A 100 2.18 -33.99 6.86
N SER A 101 1.76 -35.24 6.72
CA SER A 101 2.43 -36.23 5.87
C SER A 101 2.08 -36.07 4.39
N ARG A 102 0.86 -35.63 4.06
CA ARG A 102 0.47 -35.41 2.65
C ARG A 102 1.30 -34.30 1.99
N PRO A 103 1.77 -34.51 0.74
CA PRO A 103 2.43 -33.46 -0.02
C PRO A 103 1.44 -32.33 -0.35
N LYS A 104 1.95 -31.10 -0.43
CA LYS A 104 1.12 -29.95 -0.80
C LYS A 104 0.53 -30.17 -2.19
N ARG A 105 -0.79 -30.04 -2.31
CA ARG A 105 -1.48 -30.06 -3.60
C ARG A 105 -0.98 -28.88 -4.44
N THR A 106 -0.27 -29.18 -5.52
CA THR A 106 0.22 -28.19 -6.48
C THR A 106 -0.79 -28.02 -7.60
N TRP A 107 -1.18 -26.79 -7.90
CA TRP A 107 -1.76 -26.46 -9.20
C TRP A 107 -0.67 -26.59 -10.28
N PHE A 108 -1.07 -26.80 -11.54
CA PHE A 108 -0.16 -26.96 -12.68
C PHE A 108 0.96 -25.88 -12.75
N GLN A 109 0.69 -24.68 -12.23
CA GLN A 109 1.69 -23.63 -12.03
C GLN A 109 1.96 -23.40 -10.55
N SER A 110 3.25 -23.37 -10.18
CA SER A 110 3.68 -23.04 -8.82
C SER A 110 3.46 -21.55 -8.49
N GLU A 111 3.35 -21.21 -7.20
CA GLU A 111 3.24 -19.80 -6.78
C GLU A 111 4.46 -18.97 -7.22
N SER A 112 5.64 -19.60 -7.29
CA SER A 112 6.86 -19.03 -7.85
C SER A 112 6.73 -18.70 -9.33
N GLU A 113 6.21 -19.64 -10.15
CA GLU A 113 5.97 -19.43 -11.58
C GLU A 113 4.90 -18.36 -11.81
N LYS A 114 3.84 -18.35 -11.00
CA LYS A 114 2.80 -17.32 -11.08
C LYS A 114 3.34 -15.92 -10.76
N ASN A 115 4.22 -15.81 -9.76
CA ASN A 115 4.84 -14.54 -9.39
C ASN A 115 5.86 -14.08 -10.44
N SER A 116 6.68 -14.99 -10.98
CA SER A 116 7.61 -14.64 -12.05
C SER A 116 6.88 -14.19 -13.32
N LEU A 117 5.77 -14.84 -13.69
CA LEU A 117 4.93 -14.41 -14.81
C LEU A 117 4.32 -13.01 -14.59
N LYS A 118 3.90 -12.69 -13.37
CA LYS A 118 3.42 -11.34 -13.03
C LYS A 118 4.51 -10.29 -13.11
N ASP A 119 5.72 -10.61 -12.65
CA ASP A 119 6.84 -9.69 -12.68
C ASP A 119 7.33 -9.45 -14.12
N LEU A 120 7.32 -10.50 -14.96
CA LEU A 120 7.56 -10.38 -16.40
C LEU A 120 6.49 -9.50 -17.07
N SER A 121 5.21 -9.76 -16.82
CA SER A 121 4.11 -8.95 -17.38
C SER A 121 4.20 -7.48 -16.95
N ARG A 122 4.54 -7.20 -15.69
CA ARG A 122 4.78 -5.82 -15.22
C ARG A 122 5.97 -5.17 -15.89
N ALA A 123 7.06 -5.91 -16.12
CA ALA A 123 8.24 -5.40 -16.77
C ALA A 123 7.96 -5.00 -18.23
N ILE A 124 7.13 -5.78 -18.95
CA ILE A 124 6.65 -5.46 -20.30
C ILE A 124 5.82 -4.18 -20.28
N VAL A 125 4.79 -4.11 -19.43
CA VAL A 125 3.91 -2.93 -19.32
C VAL A 125 4.69 -1.66 -18.94
N SER A 126 5.74 -1.80 -18.11
CA SER A 126 6.61 -0.69 -17.72
C SER A 126 7.69 -0.32 -18.74
N GLY A 127 7.76 -1.03 -19.89
CA GLY A 127 8.78 -0.81 -20.93
C GLY A 127 10.21 -1.22 -20.56
N ARG A 128 10.40 -1.94 -19.44
CA ARG A 128 11.72 -2.43 -19.00
C ARG A 128 12.19 -3.68 -19.75
N LEU A 129 11.26 -4.39 -20.38
CA LEU A 129 11.52 -5.56 -21.21
C LEU A 129 10.65 -5.47 -22.46
N THR A 130 11.20 -5.90 -23.59
CA THR A 130 10.43 -6.08 -24.83
C THR A 130 9.72 -7.43 -24.82
N GLU A 131 8.62 -7.53 -25.57
CA GLU A 131 7.79 -8.75 -25.65
C GLU A 131 8.61 -9.98 -26.04
N ASP A 132 9.51 -9.85 -27.04
CA ASP A 132 10.41 -10.92 -27.47
C ASP A 132 11.34 -11.44 -26.35
N THR A 133 11.86 -10.52 -25.53
CA THR A 133 12.73 -10.90 -24.40
C THR A 133 11.96 -11.50 -23.24
N ALA A 134 10.68 -11.16 -23.10
CA ALA A 134 9.79 -11.75 -22.11
C ALA A 134 9.32 -13.15 -22.54
N ASP A 135 9.02 -13.36 -23.81
CA ASP A 135 8.64 -14.67 -24.36
C ASP A 135 9.79 -15.67 -24.30
N LYS A 136 11.02 -15.24 -24.57
CA LYS A 136 12.22 -16.07 -24.38
C LYS A 136 12.42 -16.49 -22.91
N LYS A 137 12.14 -15.59 -21.95
CA LYS A 137 12.19 -15.93 -20.52
C LYS A 137 11.02 -16.82 -20.08
N ARG A 138 9.88 -16.72 -20.75
CA ARG A 138 8.69 -17.51 -20.49
C ARG A 138 8.84 -18.95 -20.99
N SER A 139 9.45 -19.14 -22.15
CA SER A 139 9.77 -20.47 -22.69
C SER A 139 10.87 -21.16 -21.87
N GLU A 140 11.91 -20.43 -21.45
CA GLU A 140 12.96 -20.96 -20.56
C GLU A 140 12.42 -21.39 -19.18
N MET A 141 11.30 -20.80 -18.73
CA MET A 141 10.60 -21.20 -17.50
C MET A 141 9.66 -22.41 -17.67
N GLN A 142 9.24 -22.74 -18.89
CA GLN A 142 8.31 -23.83 -19.17
C GLN A 142 9.00 -25.14 -19.59
N GLU A 143 10.31 -25.14 -19.88
CA GLU A 143 11.01 -26.37 -20.22
C GLU A 143 11.14 -27.34 -19.03
N PRO A 144 10.63 -28.59 -19.15
CA PRO A 144 10.59 -29.56 -18.04
C PRO A 144 11.96 -30.16 -17.65
N GLY A 145 13.07 -29.74 -18.25
CA GLY A 145 14.41 -30.32 -18.06
C GLY A 145 15.52 -29.34 -17.64
N ALA A 146 15.33 -28.03 -17.79
CA ALA A 146 16.37 -27.06 -17.52
C ALA A 146 16.28 -26.56 -16.07
N LYS A 147 17.26 -26.97 -15.23
CA LYS A 147 17.54 -26.45 -13.87
C LYS A 147 16.81 -27.13 -12.69
N ARG A 148 16.83 -28.47 -12.62
CA ARG A 148 16.90 -29.19 -11.33
C ARG A 148 18.32 -29.34 -10.77
N LYS A 149 19.36 -28.93 -11.50
CA LYS A 149 20.78 -28.99 -11.07
C LYS A 149 21.30 -27.74 -10.32
N GLY A 150 20.43 -26.89 -9.79
CA GLY A 150 20.82 -25.69 -9.02
C GLY A 150 20.18 -25.55 -7.64
N LEU A 151 19.22 -26.41 -7.27
CA LEU A 151 18.51 -26.35 -5.99
C LEU A 151 19.00 -27.42 -4.98
N LYS A 152 20.28 -27.78 -5.05
CA LYS A 152 21.02 -28.39 -3.93
C LYS A 152 21.97 -27.35 -3.31
N LYS A 153 21.42 -26.24 -2.81
CA LYS A 153 22.11 -25.42 -1.80
C LYS A 153 21.08 -24.67 -0.95
N GLY A 154 20.64 -25.34 0.11
CA GLY A 154 20.00 -24.73 1.27
C GLY A 154 18.63 -24.09 1.02
N SER A 155 17.57 -24.91 1.03
CA SER A 155 16.34 -24.45 1.68
C SER A 155 16.67 -24.28 3.17
N LYS A 156 17.27 -23.13 3.53
CA LYS A 156 17.41 -22.75 4.93
C LYS A 156 15.99 -22.70 5.46
N ARG A 157 15.62 -23.67 6.29
CA ARG A 157 14.45 -23.58 7.16
C ARG A 157 14.55 -22.22 7.83
N MET A 158 13.66 -21.30 7.45
CA MET A 158 13.57 -19.98 8.07
C MET A 158 13.51 -20.23 9.58
N THR A 159 14.49 -19.71 10.30
CA THR A 159 14.50 -19.80 11.76
C THR A 159 13.24 -19.12 12.29
N GLU A 160 12.80 -19.50 13.48
CA GLU A 160 11.57 -18.97 14.06
C GLU A 160 11.59 -17.43 14.15
N GLY A 161 12.77 -16.84 14.40
CA GLY A 161 13.00 -15.40 14.34
C GLY A 161 12.80 -14.77 12.96
N GLU A 162 13.25 -15.42 11.88
CA GLU A 162 13.04 -14.93 10.51
C GLU A 162 11.55 -15.00 10.09
N LYS A 163 10.84 -16.02 10.56
CA LYS A 163 9.37 -16.13 10.38
C LYS A 163 8.63 -15.04 11.15
N ALA A 164 9.02 -14.77 12.39
CA ALA A 164 8.44 -13.69 13.20
C ALA A 164 8.68 -12.31 12.57
N VAL A 165 9.88 -12.05 12.03
CA VAL A 165 10.20 -10.81 11.31
C VAL A 165 9.38 -10.68 10.02
N ALA A 166 9.23 -11.77 9.26
CA ALA A 166 8.39 -11.78 8.05
C ALA A 166 6.90 -11.57 8.36
N TRP A 167 6.41 -12.15 9.45
CA TRP A 167 5.05 -11.95 9.95
C TRP A 167 4.82 -10.50 10.39
N ALA A 168 5.72 -9.93 11.20
CA ALA A 168 5.64 -8.52 11.62
C ALA A 168 5.67 -7.54 10.44
N LYS A 169 6.47 -7.83 9.40
CA LYS A 169 6.53 -7.03 8.17
C LYS A 169 5.25 -7.14 7.34
N ARG A 170 4.56 -8.29 7.39
CA ARG A 170 3.26 -8.48 6.73
C ARG A 170 2.17 -7.71 7.48
N GLU A 171 2.17 -7.77 8.81
CA GLU A 171 1.22 -7.05 9.66
C GLU A 171 1.36 -5.53 9.50
N SER A 172 2.59 -5.01 9.46
CA SER A 172 2.82 -3.57 9.20
C SER A 172 2.32 -3.12 7.83
N ARG A 173 2.36 -4.00 6.82
CA ARG A 173 1.82 -3.70 5.48
C ARG A 173 0.30 -3.77 5.45
N ARG A 174 -0.31 -4.62 6.29
CA ARG A 174 -1.75 -4.73 6.45
C ARG A 174 -2.31 -3.47 7.12
N GLY A 175 -1.72 -3.05 8.24
CA GLY A 175 -2.08 -1.79 8.90
C GLY A 175 -1.88 -0.57 8.00
N LYS A 176 -0.83 -0.55 7.15
CA LYS A 176 -0.66 0.54 6.18
C LYS A 176 -1.77 0.56 5.12
N ARG A 177 -2.16 -0.61 4.58
CA ARG A 177 -3.26 -0.71 3.60
C ARG A 177 -4.61 -0.33 4.20
N GLU A 178 -4.81 -0.66 5.47
CA GLU A 178 -6.02 -0.30 6.21
C GLU A 178 -6.10 1.21 6.43
N LEU A 179 -4.99 1.85 6.82
CA LEU A 179 -4.89 3.32 6.88
C LEU A 179 -5.09 3.98 5.51
N ASP A 180 -4.50 3.44 4.44
CA ASP A 180 -4.68 3.94 3.07
C ASP A 180 -6.15 3.81 2.62
N HIS A 181 -6.84 2.73 3.02
CA HIS A 181 -8.26 2.50 2.74
C HIS A 181 -9.17 3.43 3.55
N MET A 182 -8.89 3.65 4.83
CA MET A 182 -9.63 4.60 5.68
C MET A 182 -9.46 6.05 5.19
N ALA A 183 -8.25 6.42 4.76
CA ALA A 183 -7.98 7.71 4.14
C ALA A 183 -8.72 7.89 2.80
N SER A 184 -8.88 6.81 2.03
CA SER A 184 -9.64 6.81 0.77
C SER A 184 -11.16 6.94 0.96
N ILE A 185 -11.68 6.58 2.13
CA ILE A 185 -13.12 6.63 2.47
C ILE A 185 -13.50 7.97 3.14
N GLY A 186 -12.51 8.80 3.50
CA GLY A 186 -12.73 10.11 4.13
C GLY A 186 -13.05 10.05 5.63
N GLU A 187 -12.97 8.88 6.26
CA GLU A 187 -13.04 8.75 7.72
C GLU A 187 -11.67 9.07 8.34
N ALA A 188 -11.43 10.36 8.58
CA ALA A 188 -10.26 10.81 9.33
C ALA A 188 -10.44 10.50 10.84
N LEU A 189 -9.72 9.51 11.37
CA LEU A 189 -9.55 9.37 12.81
C LEU A 189 -8.62 10.49 13.36
N PRO A 190 -8.86 11.01 14.60
CA PRO A 190 -8.18 12.20 15.10
C PRO A 190 -6.67 12.01 15.20
N SER A 191 -5.93 12.93 14.58
CA SER A 191 -4.46 12.93 14.44
C SER A 191 -3.67 12.94 15.77
N ALA A 192 -4.33 13.12 16.92
CA ALA A 192 -3.70 13.22 18.23
C ALA A 192 -3.23 11.87 18.80
N GLN A 193 -3.89 10.75 18.47
CA GLN A 193 -3.56 9.44 19.06
C GLN A 193 -2.37 8.75 18.35
N TYR A 194 -2.01 9.16 17.14
CA TYR A 194 -0.93 8.55 16.35
C TYR A 194 0.47 9.16 16.59
N ALA A 195 0.54 10.34 17.22
CA ALA A 195 1.80 11.02 17.50
C ALA A 195 2.59 10.40 18.66
N THR A 196 1.90 9.75 19.60
CA THR A 196 2.50 9.15 20.81
C THR A 196 3.13 7.79 20.53
N LEU A 197 2.44 6.92 19.77
CA LEU A 197 2.95 5.59 19.38
C LEU A 197 4.16 5.63 18.42
N SER A 198 4.28 6.69 17.61
CA SER A 198 5.40 6.85 16.67
C SER A 198 6.71 7.34 17.33
N LYS A 199 6.64 7.92 18.53
CA LYS A 199 7.82 8.38 19.28
C LYS A 199 8.46 7.25 20.09
N GLU A 200 7.67 6.33 20.62
CA GLU A 200 8.18 5.17 21.37
C GLU A 200 8.90 4.16 20.45
N THR A 201 8.35 3.91 19.27
CA THR A 201 8.94 2.98 18.28
C THR A 201 10.22 3.51 17.62
N LYS A 202 10.45 4.84 17.60
CA LYS A 202 11.69 5.44 17.09
C LYS A 202 12.86 5.39 18.07
N LYS A 203 12.61 5.30 19.38
CA LYS A 203 13.69 5.13 20.39
C LYS A 203 14.25 3.71 20.43
N ALA A 204 13.46 2.69 20.05
CA ALA A 204 13.85 1.28 20.18
C ALA A 204 14.56 0.65 18.95
N LYS A 205 14.76 1.37 17.82
CA LYS A 205 15.24 0.77 16.56
C LYS A 205 16.33 1.57 15.83
N LYS A 206 17.49 1.78 16.46
CA LYS A 206 18.74 1.96 15.70
C LYS A 206 19.85 1.09 16.30
N PRO A 207 20.21 -0.06 15.69
CA PRO A 207 21.50 -0.66 15.97
C PRO A 207 22.58 0.33 15.50
N LYS A 208 23.51 0.70 16.39
CA LYS A 208 24.68 1.50 16.01
C LYS A 208 25.44 0.69 14.95
N LYS A 209 25.51 1.20 13.71
CA LYS A 209 26.42 0.62 12.71
C LYS A 209 27.84 0.76 13.25
N GLU A 210 28.51 -0.35 13.53
CA GLU A 210 29.94 -0.35 13.82
C GLU A 210 30.67 0.30 12.63
N LYS A 211 31.52 1.26 12.94
CA LYS A 211 32.32 1.96 11.94
C LYS A 211 33.34 0.97 11.38
N THR A 212 33.48 0.93 10.05
CA THR A 212 34.54 0.13 9.42
C THR A 212 35.92 0.67 9.81
N GLU A 213 36.95 -0.18 9.83
CA GLU A 213 38.33 0.23 10.19
C GLU A 213 38.82 1.44 9.38
N LYS A 214 38.47 1.52 8.09
CA LYS A 214 38.78 2.65 7.21
C LYS A 214 38.12 3.98 7.63
N GLN A 215 36.99 3.93 8.33
CA GLN A 215 36.34 5.11 8.89
C GLN A 215 36.98 5.53 10.23
N LEU A 216 37.34 4.56 11.07
CA LEU A 216 38.05 4.82 12.33
C LEU A 216 39.43 5.45 12.08
N LEU A 217 40.18 4.92 11.11
CA LEU A 217 41.46 5.48 10.69
C LEU A 217 41.33 6.91 10.14
N ARG A 218 40.29 7.19 9.34
CA ARG A 218 40.03 8.54 8.83
C ARG A 218 39.68 9.53 9.94
N ASP A 219 38.86 9.12 10.90
CA ASP A 219 38.49 9.95 12.04
C ASP A 219 39.71 10.22 12.95
N ALA A 220 40.56 9.21 13.19
CA ALA A 220 41.78 9.34 13.99
C ALA A 220 42.81 10.31 13.35
N VAL A 221 42.99 10.25 12.03
CA VAL A 221 43.87 11.18 11.30
C VAL A 221 43.34 12.61 11.39
N ARG A 222 42.01 12.78 11.26
CA ARG A 222 41.36 14.10 11.36
C ARG A 222 41.52 14.71 12.76
N ASP A 223 41.38 13.90 13.81
CA ASP A 223 41.54 14.36 15.19
C ASP A 223 43.00 14.70 15.53
N ARG A 224 43.97 13.96 14.97
CA ARG A 224 45.39 14.30 15.10
C ARG A 224 45.71 15.65 14.45
N LEU A 225 45.15 15.93 13.27
CA LEU A 225 45.33 17.22 12.59
C LEU A 225 44.75 18.39 13.40
N LYS A 226 43.57 18.20 14.01
CA LYS A 226 42.94 19.19 14.89
C LYS A 226 43.73 19.48 16.17
N LYS A 227 44.33 18.45 16.78
CA LYS A 227 45.17 18.64 17.97
C LYS A 227 46.45 19.40 17.65
N ASN A 228 47.06 19.15 16.48
CA ASN A 228 48.24 19.91 16.04
C ASN A 228 47.90 21.39 15.75
N SER A 229 46.75 21.69 15.14
CA SER A 229 46.36 23.08 14.88
C SER A 229 46.01 23.86 16.14
N GLN A 230 45.48 23.20 17.19
CA GLN A 230 45.24 23.83 18.48
C GLN A 230 46.53 24.06 19.29
N LYS A 231 47.56 23.21 19.12
CA LYS A 231 48.88 23.41 19.75
C LYS A 231 49.61 24.63 19.17
N ALA A 232 49.47 24.88 17.87
CA ALA A 232 50.03 26.06 17.20
C ALA A 232 49.39 27.39 17.65
N ARG A 233 48.17 27.37 18.20
CA ARG A 233 47.45 28.57 18.67
C ARG A 233 47.69 28.93 20.13
N LYS A 234 48.39 28.10 20.92
CA LYS A 234 48.64 28.32 22.36
C LYS A 234 50.03 28.91 22.66
N GLY A 235 50.67 29.56 21.69
CA GLY A 235 52.01 30.12 21.84
C GLY A 235 52.10 31.61 21.51
N THR A 236 51.36 32.48 22.21
CA THR A 236 51.68 33.91 22.37
C THR A 236 51.00 34.44 23.63
N GLY A 237 51.66 34.26 24.78
CA GLY A 237 51.26 34.90 26.04
C GLY A 237 51.54 36.40 25.98
N THR A 238 50.51 37.21 26.19
CA THR A 238 50.57 38.67 26.27
C THR A 238 51.34 39.12 27.51
N PHE A 239 52.49 39.77 27.27
CA PHE A 239 53.29 40.49 28.26
C PHE A 239 52.47 41.67 28.80
N LYS A 240 52.15 41.65 30.10
CA LYS A 240 51.41 42.74 30.78
C LYS A 240 52.36 43.91 31.04
N SER A 241 52.14 45.05 30.40
CA SER A 241 52.80 46.30 30.75
C SER A 241 52.03 47.03 31.86
N SER A 242 52.71 47.32 32.97
CA SER A 242 52.23 48.19 34.03
C SER A 242 53.10 49.44 34.08
N ALA A 243 52.52 50.61 33.88
CA ALA A 243 52.67 51.79 34.75
C ALA A 243 52.12 53.04 34.06
N ARG A 244 51.11 53.64 34.70
CA ARG A 244 50.71 55.05 34.52
C ARG A 244 51.69 55.94 35.28
N TYR A 245 52.09 57.07 34.71
CA TYR A 245 52.31 58.28 35.52
C TYR A 245 51.74 59.51 34.80
N LYS A 246 50.92 60.26 35.53
CA LYS A 246 50.32 61.54 35.15
C LYS A 246 51.16 62.68 35.74
N ARG A 247 51.32 63.78 35.00
CA ARG A 247 51.14 65.21 35.37
C ARG A 247 51.81 66.08 34.28
N ARG A 248 51.10 66.98 33.56
CA ARG A 248 50.81 68.41 33.89
C ARG A 248 52.07 69.09 34.47
N SER A 249 52.66 70.13 33.90
CA SER A 249 52.15 71.32 33.20
C SER A 249 53.00 71.67 31.99
#